data_AF-A0A534IHP8-F1
#
_entry.id   AF-A0A534IHP8-F1
#
_cell.length_a   1.000
_cell.length_b   1.000
_cell.length_c   1.000
_cell.angle_alpha   90.00
_cell.angle_beta   90.00
_cell.angle_gamma   90.00
#
_symmetry.space_group_name_H-M   'P 1'
#
loop_
_entity.id
_entity.type
_entity.pdbx_description
1 polymer ?
#
loop_
_entity_poly.entity_id
_entity_poly.type
_entity_poly.pdbx_seq_one_letter_code
_entity_poly.pdbx_strand_id
1 'polypeptide(L)'
;EFHLGPIRAEDGRESESVAPLFDEIIAHRLGLIPLPTDAKLFVPRATCPACGGEGCPNCTVIYSLNKRGPAMVYSSDLEPIGDAKFKPVDANIPIVKLGEGQALLIYATAQLGFGREHAKWQVAHAIGYKYKPTVKVDNKKMDPDKFPVDVCPVNILHHKDGKVTVEPEEKCTLCMACVETAKEMNTEGAFEVRGDPTRILFHFETDGSMSAKDALLEALANLETKFSTLADQASALE
;
A
#
# COMPACT_ATOMS: atom_id res chain seq x y z
N GLU A 1 -7.83 -23.44 -6.76
CA GLU A 1 -7.92 -24.81 -7.28
C GLU A 1 -6.99 -24.94 -8.47
N PHE A 2 -6.02 -25.84 -8.39
CA PHE A 2 -5.13 -26.17 -9.52
C PHE A 2 -5.75 -27.36 -10.25
N HIS A 3 -6.00 -27.21 -11.55
CA HIS A 3 -6.55 -28.28 -12.37
C HIS A 3 -5.39 -28.96 -13.09
N LEU A 4 -5.02 -30.13 -12.59
CA LEU A 4 -3.91 -30.92 -13.10
C LEU A 4 -4.36 -31.81 -14.27
N GLY A 5 -3.41 -32.20 -15.11
CA GLY A 5 -3.62 -33.13 -16.22
C GLY A 5 -3.54 -32.48 -17.61
N PRO A 6 -3.87 -33.24 -18.67
CA PRO A 6 -3.70 -32.80 -20.04
C PRO A 6 -4.75 -31.75 -20.42
N ILE A 7 -4.29 -30.65 -21.02
CA ILE A 7 -5.11 -29.61 -21.61
C ILE A 7 -4.95 -29.70 -23.13
N ARG A 8 -6.04 -29.95 -23.86
CA ARG A 8 -6.07 -29.96 -25.33
C ARG A 8 -6.47 -28.59 -25.85
N ALA A 9 -5.66 -28.00 -26.72
CA ALA A 9 -6.00 -26.75 -27.40
C ALA A 9 -6.88 -27.05 -28.62
N GLU A 10 -7.59 -26.03 -29.11
CA GLU A 10 -8.39 -26.13 -30.34
C GLU A 10 -7.53 -26.46 -31.58
N ASP A 11 -6.25 -26.09 -31.56
CA ASP A 11 -5.28 -26.40 -32.61
C ASP A 11 -4.66 -27.81 -32.51
N GLY A 12 -5.15 -28.64 -31.58
CA GLY A 12 -4.69 -30.01 -31.36
C GLY A 12 -3.40 -30.14 -30.56
N ARG A 13 -2.75 -29.04 -30.13
CA ARG A 13 -1.57 -29.14 -29.26
C ARG A 13 -1.96 -29.59 -27.86
N GLU A 14 -1.30 -30.64 -27.39
CA GLU A 14 -1.40 -31.11 -26.02
C GLU A 14 -0.41 -30.35 -25.14
N SER A 15 -0.87 -29.92 -23.97
CA SER A 15 -0.05 -29.36 -22.92
C SER A 15 -0.46 -30.02 -21.61
N GLU A 16 0.46 -30.13 -20.67
CA GLU A 16 0.15 -30.63 -19.34
C GLU A 16 0.07 -29.46 -18.36
N SER A 17 -0.94 -29.45 -17.50
CA SER A 17 -1.10 -28.44 -16.45
C SER A 17 -0.08 -28.67 -15.33
N VAL A 18 1.17 -28.36 -15.64
CA VAL A 18 2.35 -28.44 -14.78
C VAL A 18 3.22 -27.22 -15.05
N ALA A 19 3.79 -26.67 -13.97
CA ALA A 19 4.69 -25.53 -14.03
C ALA A 19 6.04 -25.87 -13.39
N PRO A 20 7.12 -25.09 -13.67
CA PRO A 20 8.41 -25.29 -13.01
C PRO A 20 8.41 -24.94 -11.52
N LEU A 21 7.43 -24.17 -11.05
CA LEU A 21 7.23 -23.84 -9.64
C LEU A 21 6.16 -24.74 -9.06
N PHE A 22 6.33 -25.11 -7.79
CA PHE A 22 5.30 -25.84 -7.04
C PHE A 22 4.02 -25.01 -6.89
N ASP A 23 2.89 -25.71 -6.81
CA ASP A 23 1.56 -25.10 -6.73
C ASP A 23 1.43 -24.15 -5.54
N GLU A 24 2.00 -24.48 -4.37
CA GLU A 24 1.96 -23.62 -3.19
C GLU A 24 2.71 -22.30 -3.38
N ILE A 25 3.79 -22.31 -4.18
CA ILE A 25 4.55 -21.09 -4.50
C ILE A 25 3.75 -20.23 -5.46
N ILE A 26 3.11 -20.83 -6.47
CA ILE A 26 2.24 -20.11 -7.40
C ILE A 26 1.03 -19.54 -6.64
N ALA A 27 0.41 -20.33 -5.76
CA ALA A 27 -0.71 -19.89 -4.92
C ALA A 27 -0.32 -18.71 -4.02
N HIS A 28 0.86 -18.77 -3.41
CA HIS A 28 1.39 -17.66 -2.61
C HIS A 28 1.57 -16.39 -3.44
N ARG A 29 2.15 -16.50 -4.64
CA ARG A 29 2.34 -15.34 -5.55
C ARG A 29 1.01 -14.76 -6.02
N LEU A 30 0.06 -15.61 -6.41
CA LEU A 30 -1.30 -15.17 -6.77
C LEU A 30 -1.99 -14.45 -5.61
N GLY A 31 -1.79 -14.92 -4.38
CA GLY A 31 -2.36 -14.31 -3.19
C GLY A 31 -1.82 -12.91 -2.88
N LEU A 32 -0.68 -12.51 -3.45
CA LEU A 32 -0.06 -11.19 -3.27
C LEU A 32 -0.37 -10.21 -4.41
N ILE A 33 -1.11 -10.62 -5.44
CA ILE A 33 -1.52 -9.72 -6.52
C ILE A 33 -2.59 -8.76 -5.97
N PRO A 34 -2.38 -7.43 -6.03
CA PRO A 34 -3.40 -6.47 -5.61
C PRO A 34 -4.62 -6.53 -6.54
N LEU A 35 -5.79 -6.76 -5.95
CA LEU A 35 -7.07 -6.83 -6.67
C LEU A 35 -7.92 -5.58 -6.34
N PRO A 36 -8.59 -4.95 -7.33
CA PRO A 36 -9.48 -3.82 -7.07
C PRO A 36 -10.53 -4.19 -6.02
N THR A 37 -10.61 -3.38 -4.96
CA THR A 37 -11.46 -3.64 -3.81
C THR A 37 -12.37 -2.45 -3.55
N ASP A 38 -13.67 -2.69 -3.62
CA ASP A 38 -14.70 -1.76 -3.11
C ASP A 38 -15.38 -2.41 -1.91
N ALA A 39 -15.01 -1.98 -0.71
CA ALA A 39 -15.51 -2.52 0.55
C ALA A 39 -17.04 -2.36 0.69
N LYS A 40 -17.68 -1.47 -0.07
CA LYS A 40 -19.14 -1.30 -0.05
C LYS A 40 -19.88 -2.34 -0.88
N LEU A 41 -19.21 -2.96 -1.85
CA LEU A 41 -19.80 -3.99 -2.71
C LEU A 41 -19.76 -5.38 -2.09
N PHE A 42 -18.85 -5.61 -1.15
CA PHE A 42 -18.59 -6.93 -0.61
C PHE A 42 -18.82 -6.99 0.90
N VAL A 43 -19.35 -8.11 1.36
CA VAL A 43 -19.40 -8.45 2.78
C VAL A 43 -18.36 -9.52 3.11
N PRO A 44 -17.79 -9.54 4.33
CA PRO A 44 -16.90 -10.61 4.74
C PRO A 44 -17.56 -11.99 4.58
N ARG A 45 -16.86 -12.93 3.94
CA ARG A 45 -17.40 -14.28 3.67
C ARG A 45 -17.88 -14.97 4.94
N ALA A 46 -17.10 -14.88 6.02
CA ALA A 46 -17.41 -15.51 7.30
C ALA A 46 -18.75 -15.05 7.92
N THR A 47 -19.22 -13.84 7.58
CA THR A 47 -20.45 -13.25 8.12
C THR A 47 -21.46 -12.97 7.00
N CYS A 48 -21.34 -13.62 5.84
CA CYS A 48 -22.19 -13.34 4.69
C CYS A 48 -23.63 -13.83 4.95
N PRO A 49 -24.64 -12.94 5.03
CA PRO A 49 -26.01 -13.34 5.35
C PRO A 49 -26.69 -14.12 4.22
N ALA A 50 -26.20 -13.99 2.98
CA ALA A 50 -26.82 -14.59 1.81
C ALA A 50 -26.42 -16.06 1.60
N CYS A 51 -25.22 -16.47 2.00
CA CYS A 51 -24.70 -17.82 1.74
C CYS A 51 -24.10 -18.52 2.97
N GLY A 52 -24.14 -17.89 4.16
CA GLY A 52 -23.61 -18.51 5.38
C GLY A 52 -22.12 -18.88 5.33
N GLY A 53 -21.35 -18.29 4.40
CA GLY A 53 -19.93 -18.57 4.23
C GLY A 53 -19.57 -19.56 3.12
N GLU A 54 -20.54 -20.15 2.42
CA GLU A 54 -20.26 -21.04 1.28
C GLU A 54 -19.49 -20.33 0.17
N GLY A 55 -19.79 -19.04 -0.06
CA GLY A 55 -19.21 -18.23 -1.12
C GLY A 55 -20.26 -17.87 -2.17
N CYS A 56 -20.44 -16.57 -2.41
CA CYS A 56 -21.38 -16.07 -3.41
C CYS A 56 -20.86 -14.73 -3.99
N PRO A 57 -21.52 -14.17 -5.02
CA PRO A 57 -21.08 -12.91 -5.63
C PRO A 57 -21.03 -11.69 -4.68
N ASN A 58 -21.71 -11.75 -3.53
CA ASN A 58 -21.67 -10.68 -2.52
C ASN A 58 -20.45 -10.74 -1.60
N CYS A 59 -19.69 -11.84 -1.58
CA CYS A 59 -18.56 -12.00 -0.64
C CYS A 59 -17.28 -12.56 -1.29
N THR A 60 -17.35 -12.94 -2.57
CA THR A 60 -16.23 -13.53 -3.30
C THR A 60 -16.20 -13.05 -4.75
N VAL A 61 -14.99 -13.02 -5.32
CA VAL A 61 -14.77 -12.90 -6.77
C VAL A 61 -13.99 -14.13 -7.21
N ILE A 62 -14.45 -14.79 -8.26
CA ILE A 62 -13.76 -15.96 -8.83
C ILE A 62 -12.95 -15.47 -10.03
N TYR A 63 -11.72 -15.95 -10.13
CA TYR A 63 -10.81 -15.69 -11.22
C TYR A 63 -10.42 -16.98 -11.91
N SER A 64 -10.18 -16.91 -13.22
CA SER A 64 -9.62 -17.99 -14.02
C SER A 64 -8.29 -17.57 -14.60
N LEU A 65 -7.29 -18.43 -14.48
CA LEU A 65 -6.01 -18.31 -15.17
C LEU A 65 -5.83 -19.55 -16.03
N ASN A 66 -5.78 -19.33 -17.35
CA ASN A 66 -5.55 -20.38 -18.34
C ASN A 66 -4.47 -19.93 -19.33
N LYS A 67 -3.24 -20.43 -19.15
CA LYS A 67 -2.09 -20.02 -19.96
C LYS A 67 -1.25 -21.22 -20.34
N ARG A 68 -0.79 -21.24 -21.59
CA ARG A 68 0.11 -22.27 -22.13
C ARG A 68 1.47 -21.67 -22.45
N GLY A 69 2.50 -22.46 -22.22
CA GLY A 69 3.86 -22.14 -22.60
C GLY A 69 4.19 -22.51 -24.06
N PRO A 70 5.35 -22.04 -24.57
CA PRO A 70 6.35 -21.25 -23.86
C PRO A 70 5.90 -19.79 -23.71
N ALA A 71 5.77 -19.30 -22.48
CA ALA A 71 5.26 -17.97 -22.19
C ALA A 71 5.61 -17.54 -20.76
N MET A 72 5.62 -16.23 -20.51
CA MET A 72 5.53 -15.71 -19.14
C MET A 72 4.05 -15.56 -18.77
N VAL A 73 3.70 -16.03 -17.57
CA VAL A 73 2.39 -15.81 -16.97
C VAL A 73 2.46 -14.55 -16.13
N TYR A 74 1.59 -13.59 -16.40
CA TYR A 74 1.49 -12.32 -15.69
C TYR A 74 0.17 -12.20 -14.93
N SER A 75 0.06 -11.23 -14.02
CA SER A 75 -1.20 -10.88 -13.37
C SER A 75 -2.31 -10.57 -14.37
N SER A 76 -2.01 -10.02 -15.55
CA SER A 76 -3.01 -9.84 -16.61
C SER A 76 -3.68 -11.13 -17.10
N ASP A 77 -3.05 -12.30 -16.89
CA ASP A 77 -3.63 -13.60 -17.26
C ASP A 77 -4.65 -14.11 -16.21
N LEU A 78 -4.78 -13.43 -15.06
CA LEU A 78 -5.76 -13.72 -14.02
C LEU A 78 -7.06 -12.93 -14.30
N GLU A 79 -7.99 -13.59 -14.97
CA GLU A 79 -9.22 -12.96 -15.48
C GLU A 79 -10.40 -13.18 -14.52
N PRO A 80 -11.12 -12.13 -14.08
CA PRO A 80 -12.30 -12.29 -13.24
C PRO A 80 -13.44 -12.94 -14.03
N ILE A 81 -14.14 -13.87 -13.41
CA ILE A 81 -15.37 -14.43 -13.94
C ILE A 81 -16.50 -13.45 -13.60
N GLY A 82 -17.02 -12.77 -14.61
CA GLY A 82 -18.09 -11.78 -14.48
C GLY A 82 -17.61 -10.39 -14.85
N ASP A 83 -17.52 -9.49 -13.86
CA ASP A 83 -17.24 -8.08 -14.10
C ASP A 83 -15.74 -7.79 -14.28
N ALA A 84 -15.38 -7.28 -15.45
CA ALA A 84 -14.00 -6.96 -15.83
C ALA A 84 -13.36 -5.87 -14.95
N LYS A 85 -14.13 -5.09 -14.18
CA LYS A 85 -13.59 -4.07 -13.27
C LYS A 85 -12.72 -4.67 -12.15
N PHE A 86 -12.82 -5.97 -11.91
CA PHE A 86 -12.03 -6.67 -10.89
C PHE A 86 -10.69 -7.22 -11.42
N LYS A 87 -10.30 -6.90 -12.66
CA LYS A 87 -8.97 -7.27 -13.17
C LYS A 87 -7.85 -6.71 -12.25
N PRO A 88 -6.73 -7.43 -12.09
CA PRO A 88 -5.60 -6.96 -11.28
C PRO A 88 -5.16 -5.54 -11.61
N VAL A 89 -4.78 -4.78 -10.57
CA VAL A 89 -4.47 -3.35 -10.71
C VAL A 89 -3.20 -3.12 -11.53
N ASP A 90 -2.17 -3.92 -11.28
CA ASP A 90 -0.97 -4.00 -12.10
C ASP A 90 -1.05 -5.25 -12.97
N ALA A 91 -1.04 -5.07 -14.29
CA ALA A 91 -1.13 -6.12 -15.30
C ALA A 91 0.19 -6.87 -15.52
N ASN A 92 1.33 -6.34 -15.04
CA ASN A 92 2.66 -6.81 -15.43
C ASN A 92 3.39 -7.56 -14.31
N ILE A 93 2.71 -7.97 -13.24
CA ILE A 93 3.34 -8.74 -12.15
C ILE A 93 3.65 -10.15 -12.65
N PRO A 94 4.92 -10.57 -12.78
CA PRO A 94 5.25 -11.91 -13.24
C PRO A 94 4.87 -12.95 -12.19
N ILE A 95 4.25 -14.05 -12.61
CA ILE A 95 3.85 -15.16 -11.74
C ILE A 95 4.81 -16.33 -11.93
N VAL A 96 4.92 -16.85 -13.15
CA VAL A 96 5.78 -17.99 -13.49
C VAL A 96 6.09 -18.01 -14.98
N LYS A 97 7.27 -18.52 -15.35
CA LYS A 97 7.61 -18.79 -16.76
C LYS A 97 7.30 -20.24 -17.08
N LEU A 98 6.50 -20.46 -18.12
CA LEU A 98 6.18 -21.78 -18.66
C LEU A 98 7.09 -22.11 -19.85
N GLY A 99 7.57 -23.34 -19.89
CA GLY A 99 8.27 -23.93 -21.03
C GLY A 99 7.32 -24.52 -22.07
N GLU A 100 7.87 -25.09 -23.13
CA GLU A 100 7.08 -25.84 -24.12
C GLU A 100 6.38 -27.04 -23.45
N GLY A 101 5.13 -27.31 -23.84
CA GLY A 101 4.32 -28.39 -23.28
C GLY A 101 3.74 -28.13 -21.89
N GLN A 102 4.15 -27.06 -21.20
CA GLN A 102 3.63 -26.67 -19.89
C GLN A 102 2.43 -25.75 -20.00
N ALA A 103 1.51 -25.85 -19.05
CA ALA A 103 0.34 -25.00 -18.94
C ALA A 103 -0.04 -24.78 -17.48
N LEU A 104 -0.87 -23.77 -17.24
CA LEU A 104 -1.57 -23.55 -15.98
C LEU A 104 -3.05 -23.37 -16.23
N LEU A 105 -3.85 -24.14 -15.49
CA LEU A 105 -5.28 -23.93 -15.34
C LEU A 105 -5.61 -23.82 -13.86
N ILE A 106 -5.97 -22.61 -13.42
CA ILE A 106 -6.25 -22.29 -12.03
C ILE A 106 -7.58 -21.56 -11.93
N TYR A 107 -8.41 -21.95 -10.96
CA TYR A 107 -9.50 -21.11 -10.47
C TYR A 107 -9.14 -20.58 -9.08
N ALA A 108 -9.17 -19.26 -8.90
CA ALA A 108 -8.84 -18.61 -7.64
C ALA A 108 -10.07 -17.86 -7.11
N THR A 109 -10.33 -17.98 -5.81
CA THR A 109 -11.43 -17.28 -5.15
C THR A 109 -10.86 -16.21 -4.24
N ALA A 110 -11.07 -14.95 -4.60
CA ALA A 110 -10.75 -13.81 -3.74
C ALA A 110 -11.89 -13.56 -2.75
N GLN A 111 -11.54 -13.12 -1.55
CA GLN A 111 -12.47 -12.73 -0.50
C GLN A 111 -11.88 -11.57 0.31
N LEU A 112 -12.74 -10.80 0.95
CA LEU A 112 -12.31 -9.78 1.91
C LEU A 112 -11.57 -10.42 3.09
N GLY A 113 -10.58 -9.70 3.61
CA GLY A 113 -9.85 -10.05 4.81
C GLY A 113 -9.11 -8.83 5.35
N PHE A 114 -8.40 -9.00 6.46
CA PHE A 114 -7.73 -7.90 7.15
C PHE A 114 -6.22 -8.12 7.22
N GLY A 115 -5.43 -7.04 7.11
CA GLY A 115 -3.96 -7.12 7.21
C GLY A 115 -3.44 -7.78 8.49
N ARG A 116 -4.21 -7.72 9.59
CA ARG A 116 -3.88 -8.40 10.86
C ARG A 116 -3.90 -9.94 10.75
N GLU A 117 -4.66 -10.48 9.80
CA GLU A 117 -4.77 -11.91 9.55
C GLU A 117 -3.68 -12.39 8.60
N HIS A 118 -3.37 -11.58 7.58
CA HIS A 118 -2.28 -11.84 6.65
C HIS A 118 -1.86 -10.56 5.92
N ALA A 119 -0.55 -10.37 5.70
CA ALA A 119 0.01 -9.19 5.04
C ALA A 119 -0.54 -8.95 3.62
N LYS A 120 -1.01 -10.01 2.94
CA LYS A 120 -1.64 -9.92 1.61
C LYS A 120 -2.90 -9.05 1.54
N TRP A 121 -3.55 -8.82 2.68
CA TRP A 121 -4.72 -7.93 2.79
C TRP A 121 -4.34 -6.52 3.26
N GLN A 122 -3.04 -6.21 3.36
CA GLN A 122 -2.59 -4.88 3.72
C GLN A 122 -2.62 -3.96 2.50
N VAL A 123 -3.55 -3.00 2.51
CA VAL A 123 -3.72 -2.01 1.42
C VAL A 123 -2.68 -0.90 1.50
N ALA A 124 -2.38 -0.41 2.71
CA ALA A 124 -1.54 0.76 2.94
C ALA A 124 -0.08 0.40 3.24
N HIS A 125 0.84 1.15 2.65
CA HIS A 125 2.29 0.96 2.72
C HIS A 125 2.99 2.27 3.11
N ALA A 126 4.24 2.18 3.56
CA ALA A 126 5.08 3.33 3.92
C ALA A 126 4.38 4.35 4.85
N ILE A 127 3.56 3.86 5.79
CA ILE A 127 2.78 4.71 6.68
C ILE A 127 3.74 5.45 7.62
N GLY A 128 3.71 6.77 7.57
CA GLY A 128 4.53 7.63 8.39
C GLY A 128 3.80 8.91 8.75
N TYR A 129 4.13 9.47 9.90
CA TYR A 129 3.71 10.80 10.27
C TYR A 129 4.84 11.55 10.93
N LYS A 130 4.77 12.87 10.80
CA LYS A 130 5.57 13.80 11.59
C LYS A 130 4.68 14.96 12.01
N TYR A 131 5.02 15.61 13.11
CA TYR A 131 4.42 16.91 13.40
C TYR A 131 4.76 17.90 12.28
N LYS A 132 3.86 18.84 12.00
CA LYS A 132 4.17 19.91 11.05
C LYS A 132 5.39 20.65 11.57
N PRO A 133 6.49 20.71 10.81
CA PRO A 133 7.67 21.42 11.25
C PRO A 133 7.39 22.92 11.34
N THR A 134 8.03 23.56 12.32
CA THR A 134 8.20 25.01 12.43
C THR A 134 9.70 25.27 12.46
N VAL A 135 10.20 26.02 11.49
CA VAL A 135 11.63 26.37 11.37
C VAL A 135 11.74 27.88 11.38
N LYS A 136 12.18 28.44 12.49
CA LYS A 136 12.47 29.88 12.58
C LYS A 136 13.97 30.10 12.41
N VAL A 137 14.31 31.11 11.61
CA VAL A 137 15.69 31.54 11.38
C VAL A 137 15.86 32.96 11.90
N ASP A 138 16.75 33.13 12.88
CA ASP A 138 17.20 34.43 13.37
C ASP A 138 18.50 34.84 12.66
N ASN A 139 18.34 35.46 11.49
CA ASN A 139 19.44 35.95 10.66
C ASN A 139 20.32 37.01 11.35
N LYS A 140 19.95 37.54 12.52
CA LYS A 140 20.78 38.50 13.27
C LYS A 140 21.86 37.82 14.12
N LYS A 141 21.74 36.51 14.36
CA LYS A 141 22.66 35.73 15.22
C LYS A 141 23.74 34.99 14.44
N MET A 142 23.74 35.09 13.12
CA MET A 142 24.73 34.48 12.25
C MET A 142 25.03 35.39 11.07
N ASP A 143 26.12 35.12 10.37
CA ASP A 143 26.41 35.71 9.05
C ASP A 143 25.69 34.86 7.98
N PRO A 144 24.59 35.36 7.37
CA PRO A 144 23.77 34.55 6.49
C PRO A 144 24.50 34.07 5.24
N ASP A 145 25.51 34.81 4.76
CA ASP A 145 26.26 34.45 3.54
C ASP A 145 27.29 33.34 3.81
N LYS A 146 27.59 33.05 5.08
CA LYS A 146 28.54 32.01 5.50
C LYS A 146 27.89 30.73 6.02
N PHE A 147 26.58 30.75 6.31
CA PHE A 147 25.90 29.57 6.82
C PHE A 147 25.76 28.51 5.70
N PRO A 148 26.21 27.26 5.89
CA PRO A 148 26.13 26.22 4.86
C PRO A 148 24.70 25.69 4.74
N VAL A 149 23.91 26.25 3.82
CA VAL A 149 22.49 25.87 3.64
C VAL A 149 22.31 24.42 3.14
N ASP A 150 23.34 23.84 2.53
CA ASP A 150 23.41 22.45 2.07
C ASP A 150 23.50 21.43 3.20
N VAL A 151 23.70 21.87 4.46
CA VAL A 151 23.54 21.01 5.64
C VAL A 151 22.13 20.42 5.76
N CYS A 152 21.13 21.05 5.12
CA CYS A 152 19.78 20.51 5.12
C CYS A 152 19.65 19.40 4.06
N PRO A 153 19.43 18.12 4.46
CA PRO A 153 19.40 17.00 3.52
C PRO A 153 18.22 17.03 2.54
N VAL A 154 17.22 17.87 2.80
CA VAL A 154 16.02 18.04 1.97
C VAL A 154 15.99 19.40 1.25
N ASN A 155 17.10 20.14 1.27
CA ASN A 155 17.33 21.35 0.49
C ASN A 155 16.23 22.42 0.65
N ILE A 156 15.78 22.67 1.89
CA ILE A 156 14.79 23.72 2.19
C ILE A 156 15.42 25.03 2.62
N LEU A 157 16.73 25.08 2.86
CA LEU A 157 17.43 26.29 3.26
C LEU A 157 18.01 26.97 2.01
N HIS A 158 17.82 28.28 1.88
CA HIS A 158 18.26 29.05 0.71
C HIS A 158 18.83 30.40 1.12
N HIS A 159 19.92 30.82 0.46
CA HIS A 159 20.38 32.20 0.52
C HIS A 159 19.52 33.07 -0.40
N LYS A 160 18.86 34.09 0.17
CA LYS A 160 18.01 35.03 -0.57
C LYS A 160 18.08 36.41 0.09
N ASP A 161 18.41 37.43 -0.71
CA ASP A 161 18.48 38.83 -0.27
C ASP A 161 19.34 39.05 0.99
N GLY A 162 20.51 38.39 1.04
CA GLY A 162 21.43 38.45 2.19
C GLY A 162 20.90 37.79 3.46
N LYS A 163 19.97 36.82 3.33
CA LYS A 163 19.38 36.06 4.44
C LYS A 163 19.33 34.58 4.10
N VAL A 164 19.33 33.75 5.13
CA VAL A 164 18.90 32.35 5.03
C VAL A 164 17.38 32.31 5.22
N THR A 165 16.72 31.66 4.27
CA THR A 165 15.26 31.46 4.21
C THR A 165 14.92 29.98 4.18
N VAL A 166 13.69 29.62 4.56
CA VAL A 166 13.19 28.24 4.60
C VAL A 166 12.04 28.10 3.60
N GLU A 167 12.21 27.26 2.58
CA GLU A 167 11.17 27.03 1.57
C GLU A 167 11.31 25.66 0.87
N PRO A 168 10.27 24.79 0.87
CA PRO A 168 9.06 24.82 1.72
C PRO A 168 9.33 24.24 3.12
N GLU A 169 8.80 24.88 4.16
CA GLU A 169 8.99 24.49 5.56
C GLU A 169 8.51 23.05 5.83
N GLU A 170 7.39 22.62 5.22
CA GLU A 170 6.78 21.30 5.40
C GLU A 170 7.70 20.13 5.04
N LYS A 171 8.69 20.36 4.18
CA LYS A 171 9.67 19.34 3.80
C LYS A 171 10.70 19.07 4.89
N CYS A 172 10.86 19.95 5.88
CA CYS A 172 11.78 19.72 7.01
C CYS A 172 11.52 18.36 7.68
N THR A 173 12.57 17.56 7.84
CA THR A 173 12.52 16.21 8.44
C THR A 173 12.77 16.21 9.94
N LEU A 174 12.87 17.40 10.57
CA LEU A 174 13.18 17.55 12.00
C LEU A 174 14.52 16.89 12.41
N CYS A 175 15.47 16.79 11.47
CA CYS A 175 16.78 16.16 11.71
C CYS A 175 17.73 17.00 12.59
N MET A 176 17.37 18.25 12.90
CA MET A 176 18.16 19.18 13.71
C MET A 176 19.54 19.59 13.14
N ALA A 177 19.93 19.12 11.95
CA ALA A 177 21.24 19.42 11.35
C ALA A 177 21.58 20.93 11.31
N CYS A 178 20.64 21.78 10.90
CA CYS A 178 20.88 23.24 10.91
C CYS A 178 21.12 23.83 12.31
N VAL A 179 20.49 23.27 13.35
CA VAL A 179 20.68 23.69 14.74
C VAL A 179 22.05 23.25 15.25
N GLU A 180 22.45 22.02 14.90
CA GLU A 180 23.76 21.46 15.26
C GLU A 180 24.89 22.23 14.58
N THR A 181 24.79 22.50 13.28
CA THR A 181 25.77 23.32 12.55
C THR A 181 25.83 24.75 13.08
N ALA A 182 24.69 25.37 13.41
CA ALA A 182 24.69 26.69 14.02
C ALA A 182 25.45 26.70 15.35
N LYS A 183 25.37 25.62 16.15
CA LYS A 183 26.14 25.44 17.38
C LYS A 183 27.64 25.28 17.11
N GLU A 184 28.03 24.45 16.14
CA GLU A 184 29.44 24.29 15.74
C GLU A 184 30.08 25.60 15.26
N MET A 185 29.28 26.46 14.64
CA MET A 185 29.68 27.79 14.19
C MET A 185 29.65 28.87 15.29
N ASN A 186 29.33 28.53 16.55
CA ASN A 186 29.14 29.47 17.67
C ASN A 186 28.05 30.53 17.37
N THR A 187 26.97 30.11 16.71
CA THR A 187 25.79 30.92 16.36
C THR A 187 24.52 30.30 16.96
N GLU A 188 24.62 29.82 18.21
CA GLU A 188 23.50 29.17 18.89
C GLU A 188 22.23 30.03 18.90
N GLY A 189 21.10 29.38 18.61
CA GLY A 189 19.80 30.04 18.55
C GLY A 189 19.55 30.84 17.27
N ALA A 190 20.42 30.74 16.25
CA ALA A 190 20.11 31.17 14.88
C ALA A 190 18.98 30.33 14.25
N PHE A 191 18.78 29.08 14.71
CA PHE A 191 17.67 28.22 14.30
C PHE A 191 16.85 27.76 15.51
N GLU A 192 15.53 27.85 15.41
CA GLU A 192 14.56 27.18 16.29
C GLU A 192 13.76 26.20 15.41
N VAL A 193 13.98 24.90 15.62
CA VAL A 193 13.27 23.82 14.90
C VAL A 193 12.42 23.06 15.90
N ARG A 194 11.12 22.93 15.62
CA ARG A 194 10.17 22.17 16.45
C ARG A 194 9.05 21.58 15.61
N GLY A 195 8.40 20.54 16.12
CA GLY A 195 7.14 20.05 15.59
C GLY A 195 5.95 20.71 16.30
N ASP A 196 4.93 21.15 15.56
CA ASP A 196 3.65 21.56 16.14
C ASP A 196 2.85 20.32 16.57
N PRO A 197 2.67 20.08 17.89
CA PRO A 197 1.98 18.88 18.37
C PRO A 197 0.50 18.84 18.02
N THR A 198 -0.08 19.97 17.59
CA THR A 198 -1.49 20.07 17.17
C THR A 198 -1.71 19.75 15.70
N ARG A 199 -0.63 19.57 14.92
CA ARG A 199 -0.70 19.36 13.47
C ARG A 199 0.20 18.21 13.04
N ILE A 200 -0.37 17.23 12.37
CA ILE A 200 0.37 16.11 11.79
C ILE A 200 0.41 16.20 10.27
N LEU A 201 1.56 15.90 9.69
CA LEU A 201 1.73 15.59 8.28
C LEU A 201 1.78 14.08 8.18
N PHE A 202 0.66 13.48 7.77
CA PHE A 202 0.48 12.05 7.57
C PHE A 202 0.75 11.69 6.12
N HIS A 203 1.48 10.60 5.90
CA HIS A 203 1.80 10.08 4.58
C HIS A 203 1.70 8.56 4.58
N PHE A 204 1.19 8.03 3.48
CA PHE A 204 1.15 6.60 3.18
C PHE A 204 0.91 6.45 1.68
N GLU A 205 1.22 5.27 1.18
CA GLU A 205 0.94 4.84 -0.18
C GLU A 205 -0.06 3.67 -0.14
N THR A 206 -0.69 3.35 -1.26
CA THR A 206 -1.49 2.12 -1.39
C THR A 206 -0.90 1.22 -2.46
N ASP A 207 -1.22 -0.07 -2.40
CA ASP A 207 -0.90 -1.05 -3.47
C ASP A 207 -1.79 -0.91 -4.72
N GLY A 208 -2.68 0.09 -4.73
CA GLY A 208 -3.64 0.36 -5.81
C GLY A 208 -4.93 -0.45 -5.72
N SER A 209 -5.04 -1.45 -4.81
CA SER A 209 -6.30 -2.20 -4.59
C SER A 209 -7.44 -1.28 -4.12
N MET A 210 -7.09 -0.21 -3.39
CA MET A 210 -7.99 0.89 -3.03
C MET A 210 -7.30 2.24 -3.26
N SER A 211 -8.09 3.28 -3.47
CA SER A 211 -7.57 4.65 -3.45
C SER A 211 -7.09 5.03 -2.04
N ALA A 212 -6.09 5.90 -1.94
CA ALA A 212 -5.61 6.40 -0.64
C ALA A 212 -6.74 7.05 0.18
N LYS A 213 -7.63 7.80 -0.48
CA LYS A 213 -8.78 8.42 0.17
C LYS A 213 -9.71 7.37 0.77
N ASP A 214 -10.06 6.33 0.00
CA ASP A 214 -10.99 5.30 0.47
C ASP A 214 -10.37 4.46 1.59
N ALA A 215 -9.08 4.12 1.48
CA ALA A 215 -8.36 3.42 2.53
C ALA A 215 -8.35 4.21 3.86
N LEU A 216 -8.14 5.54 3.80
CA LEU A 216 -8.18 6.40 4.99
C LEU A 216 -9.60 6.51 5.57
N LEU A 217 -10.61 6.72 4.72
CA LEU A 217 -12.00 6.80 5.18
C LEU A 217 -12.46 5.49 5.82
N GLU A 218 -12.10 4.35 5.24
CA GLU A 218 -12.40 3.03 5.80
C GLU A 218 -11.70 2.84 7.16
N ALA A 219 -10.44 3.26 7.28
CA ALA A 219 -9.71 3.20 8.55
C ALA A 219 -10.37 4.05 9.64
N LEU A 220 -10.84 5.26 9.30
CA LEU A 220 -11.55 6.15 10.22
C LEU A 220 -12.92 5.58 10.64
N ALA A 221 -13.69 5.03 9.70
CA ALA A 221 -14.97 4.39 9.98
C ALA A 221 -14.82 3.16 10.91
N ASN A 222 -13.77 2.37 10.70
CA ASN A 222 -13.43 1.25 11.59
C ASN A 222 -13.03 1.74 13.00
N LEU A 223 -12.35 2.88 13.11
CA LEU A 223 -11.97 3.45 14.39
C LEU A 223 -13.21 3.97 15.15
N GLU A 224 -14.10 4.68 14.45
CA GLU A 224 -15.40 5.13 14.99
C GLU A 224 -16.21 3.95 15.53
N THR A 225 -16.35 2.89 14.73
CA THR A 225 -17.09 1.67 15.14
C THR A 225 -16.51 1.06 16.41
N LYS A 226 -15.18 0.97 16.53
CA LYS A 226 -14.52 0.42 17.72
C LYS A 226 -14.76 1.29 18.95
N PHE A 227 -14.68 2.61 18.81
CA PHE A 227 -14.93 3.52 19.93
C PHE A 227 -16.39 3.53 20.37
N SER A 228 -17.34 3.51 19.44
CA SER A 228 -18.76 3.36 19.76
C SER A 228 -19.03 2.05 20.49
N THR A 229 -18.48 0.93 19.98
CA THR A 229 -18.62 -0.38 20.64
C THR A 229 -18.09 -0.35 22.08
N LEU A 230 -16.94 0.27 22.30
CA LEU A 230 -16.35 0.41 23.63
C LEU A 230 -17.20 1.29 24.56
N ALA A 231 -17.74 2.39 24.04
CA ALA A 231 -18.62 3.29 24.80
C ALA A 231 -19.93 2.60 25.22
N ASP A 232 -20.52 1.79 24.33
CA ASP A 232 -21.72 1.01 24.63
C ASP A 232 -21.43 -0.03 25.71
N GLN A 233 -20.29 -0.71 25.63
CA GLN A 233 -19.85 -1.68 26.65
C GLN A 233 -19.60 -1.02 28.01
N ALA A 234 -19.00 0.18 28.03
CA ALA A 234 -18.78 0.92 29.26
C ALA A 234 -20.11 1.37 29.90
N SER A 235 -21.03 1.89 29.10
CA SER A 235 -22.37 2.30 29.56
C SER A 235 -23.17 1.15 30.15
N ALA A 236 -22.99 -0.07 29.63
CA ALA A 236 -23.68 -1.26 30.13
C ALA A 236 -23.17 -1.77 31.50
N LEU A 237 -22.06 -1.21 32.01
CA LEU A 237 -21.52 -1.52 33.34
C LEU A 237 -22.04 -0.58 34.45
N GLU A 238 -22.65 0.55 34.06
CA GLU A 238 -23.32 1.49 34.98
C GLU A 238 -24.74 1.02 35.35
#